data_AF-A0A3D0W7P5-F1
#
_entry.id   AF-A0A3D0W7P5-F1
#
_cell.length_a   1.000
_cell.length_b   1.000
_cell.length_c   1.000
_cell.angle_alpha   90.00
_cell.angle_beta   90.00
_cell.angle_gamma   90.00
#
_symmetry.space_group_name_H-M   'P 1'
#
loop_
_entity.id
_entity.type
_entity.pdbx_description
1 polymer ?
#
loop_
_entity_poly.entity_id
_entity_poly.type
_entity_poly.pdbx_seq_one_letter_code
_entity_poly.pdbx_strand_id
1 'polypeptide(L)'
;CAILVLPIFFASSVSGLWSAVAIIGLAAAAHQGWSSNLYTMVSDTFPRSSVASVMGIGGAAGAVGGMLMSTYVGQVLETVGSYAPVFVWAGSAYLVALAIIHLLVPRLEVKPAA
;
A
#
# COMPACT_ATOMS: atom_id res chain seq x y z
N CYS A 1 4.98 8.46 4.10
CA CYS A 1 4.16 8.26 2.88
C CYS A 1 2.74 7.79 3.19
N ALA A 2 2.50 6.89 4.15
CA ALA A 2 1.16 6.33 4.42
C ALA A 2 0.02 7.35 4.58
N ILE A 3 0.25 8.44 5.32
CA ILE A 3 -0.75 9.51 5.53
C ILE A 3 -1.07 10.27 4.24
N LEU A 4 -0.11 10.35 3.30
CA LEU A 4 -0.29 11.08 2.05
C LEU A 4 -1.26 10.39 1.08
N VAL A 5 -1.63 9.13 1.33
CA VAL A 5 -2.65 8.42 0.54
C VAL A 5 -4.06 8.87 0.92
N LEU A 6 -4.29 9.37 2.14
CA LEU A 6 -5.63 9.68 2.67
C LEU A 6 -6.51 10.56 1.77
N PRO A 7 -6.00 11.57 1.04
CA PRO A 7 -6.84 12.35 0.13
C PRO A 7 -7.60 11.51 -0.92
N ILE A 8 -7.16 10.28 -1.21
CA ILE A 8 -7.85 9.36 -2.14
C ILE A 8 -9.29 9.07 -1.72
N PHE A 9 -9.64 9.16 -0.42
CA PHE A 9 -11.03 9.02 0.07
C PHE A 9 -12.00 9.97 -0.64
N PHE A 10 -11.53 11.14 -1.07
CA PHE A 10 -12.35 12.17 -1.69
C PHE A 10 -12.36 12.10 -3.22
N ALA A 11 -11.62 11.17 -3.84
CA ALA A 11 -11.44 11.13 -5.29
C ALA A 11 -12.75 10.96 -6.07
N SER A 12 -13.75 10.28 -5.51
CA SER A 12 -15.08 10.12 -6.13
C SER A 12 -16.04 11.29 -5.86
N SER A 13 -15.68 12.23 -4.98
CA SER A 13 -16.53 13.36 -4.57
C SER A 13 -16.13 14.69 -5.22
N VAL A 14 -14.95 14.75 -5.84
CA VAL A 14 -14.46 15.95 -6.52
C VAL A 14 -15.03 16.05 -7.93
N SER A 15 -15.50 17.23 -8.32
CA SER A 15 -16.06 17.50 -9.65
C SER A 15 -15.02 18.03 -10.65
N GLY A 16 -13.86 18.49 -10.17
CA GLY A 16 -12.79 19.04 -11.00
C GLY A 16 -11.84 17.98 -11.52
N LEU A 17 -11.57 17.98 -12.82
CA LEU A 17 -10.59 17.08 -13.44
C LEU A 17 -9.21 17.22 -12.78
N TRP A 18 -8.71 18.45 -12.63
CA TRP A 18 -7.37 18.69 -12.10
C TRP A 18 -7.24 18.35 -10.61
N SER A 19 -8.30 18.50 -9.81
CA SER A 19 -8.29 18.07 -8.42
C SER A 19 -8.28 16.55 -8.31
N ALA A 20 -9.05 15.84 -9.15
CA ALA A 20 -8.99 14.38 -9.22
C ALA A 20 -7.59 13.88 -9.63
N VAL A 21 -6.98 14.50 -10.65
CA VAL A 21 -5.60 14.19 -11.08
C VAL A 21 -4.59 14.43 -9.95
N ALA A 22 -4.69 15.55 -9.24
CA ALA A 22 -3.79 15.84 -8.12
C ALA A 22 -3.93 14.82 -6.98
N ILE A 23 -5.16 14.44 -6.62
CA ILE A 23 -5.42 13.44 -5.57
C ILE A 23 -4.88 12.07 -5.97
N ILE A 24 -5.20 11.59 -7.18
CA ILE A 24 -4.76 10.28 -7.67
C ILE A 24 -3.23 10.27 -7.85
N GLY A 25 -2.66 11.34 -8.38
CA GLY A 25 -1.21 11.50 -8.53
C GLY A 25 -0.47 11.47 -7.20
N LEU A 26 -0.99 12.17 -6.18
CA LEU A 26 -0.43 12.12 -4.83
C LEU A 26 -0.53 10.71 -4.23
N ALA A 27 -1.67 10.03 -4.39
CA ALA A 27 -1.85 8.67 -3.91
C ALA A 27 -0.88 7.70 -4.59
N ALA A 28 -0.67 7.82 -5.90
CA ALA A 28 0.29 7.01 -6.65
C ALA A 28 1.75 7.29 -6.20
N ALA A 29 2.11 8.56 -5.98
CA ALA A 29 3.43 8.91 -5.45
C ALA A 29 3.65 8.36 -4.03
N ALA A 30 2.64 8.47 -3.18
CA ALA A 30 2.67 7.93 -1.82
C ALA A 30 2.76 6.39 -1.81
N HIS A 31 2.10 5.71 -2.74
CA HIS A 31 2.23 4.26 -2.94
C HIS A 31 3.67 3.87 -3.28
N GLN A 32 4.33 4.60 -4.20
CA GLN A 32 5.73 4.31 -4.53
C GLN A 32 6.68 4.56 -3.36
N GLY A 33 6.46 5.65 -2.60
CA GLY A 33 7.21 5.90 -1.37
C GLY A 33 6.94 4.88 -0.25
N TRP A 34 5.81 4.15 -0.30
CA TRP A 34 5.56 3.03 0.61
C TRP A 34 6.39 1.81 0.22
N SER A 35 6.42 1.47 -1.08
CA SER A 35 7.21 0.35 -1.60
C SER A 35 8.70 0.49 -1.25
N SER A 36 9.28 1.69 -1.40
CA SER A 36 10.68 1.92 -1.02
C SER A 36 10.94 1.61 0.46
N ASN A 37 10.07 2.08 1.35
CA ASN A 37 10.22 1.87 2.79
C ASN A 37 10.03 0.40 3.18
N LEU A 38 9.10 -0.30 2.53
CA LEU A 38 8.85 -1.73 2.78
C LEU A 38 10.06 -2.57 2.36
N TYR A 39 10.63 -2.30 1.19
CA TYR A 39 11.81 -3.02 0.70
C TYR A 39 13.04 -2.77 1.56
N THR A 40 13.28 -1.52 1.99
CA THR A 40 14.40 -1.23 2.91
C THR A 40 14.19 -1.87 4.28
N MET A 41 12.97 -1.89 4.82
CA MET A 41 12.70 -2.57 6.08
C MET A 41 13.06 -4.05 6.04
N VAL A 42 12.72 -4.73 4.94
CA VAL A 42 13.04 -6.16 4.77
C VAL A 42 14.56 -6.36 4.70
N SER A 43 15.27 -5.52 3.94
CA SER A 43 16.74 -5.63 3.85
C SER A 43 17.46 -5.33 5.17
N ASP A 44 16.90 -4.44 5.99
CA ASP A 44 17.53 -3.99 7.24
C ASP A 44 17.26 -4.94 8.42
N THR A 45 16.14 -5.67 8.38
CA THR A 45 15.68 -6.50 9.52
C THR A 45 15.99 -7.99 9.34
N PHE A 46 16.13 -8.48 8.10
CA PHE A 46 16.39 -9.89 7.83
C PHE A 46 17.87 -10.19 7.52
N PRO A 47 18.38 -11.40 7.84
CA PRO A 47 19.70 -11.83 7.39
C PRO A 47 19.81 -11.77 5.87
N ARG A 48 20.98 -11.36 5.36
CA ARG A 48 21.26 -11.22 3.90
C ARG A 48 20.90 -12.47 3.09
N SER A 49 21.08 -13.66 3.65
CA SER A 49 20.73 -14.94 3.02
C SER A 49 19.22 -15.16 2.83
N SER A 50 18.38 -14.48 3.60
CA SER A 50 16.91 -14.65 3.59
C SER A 50 16.16 -13.51 2.91
N VAL A 51 16.80 -12.37 2.66
CA VAL A 51 16.16 -11.18 2.06
C VAL A 51 15.44 -11.52 0.75
N ALA A 52 16.10 -12.27 -0.15
CA ALA A 52 15.50 -12.64 -1.44
C ALA A 52 14.24 -13.50 -1.28
N SER A 53 14.24 -14.47 -0.36
CA SER A 53 13.09 -15.33 -0.10
C SER A 53 11.92 -14.55 0.51
N VAL A 54 12.21 -13.66 1.48
CA VAL A 54 11.18 -12.81 2.11
C VAL A 54 10.56 -11.86 1.08
N MET A 55 11.39 -11.22 0.26
CA MET A 55 10.93 -10.38 -0.84
C MET A 55 10.12 -11.17 -1.88
N GLY A 56 10.54 -12.40 -2.21
CA GLY A 56 9.83 -13.27 -3.15
C GLY A 56 8.44 -13.67 -2.63
N ILE A 57 8.34 -14.08 -1.37
CA ILE A 57 7.06 -14.42 -0.73
C ILE A 57 6.16 -13.18 -0.64
N GLY A 58 6.71 -12.04 -0.21
CA GLY A 58 5.98 -10.77 -0.14
C GLY A 58 5.49 -10.30 -1.51
N GLY A 59 6.32 -10.45 -2.55
CA GLY A 59 5.96 -10.14 -3.93
C GLY A 59 4.87 -11.05 -4.48
N ALA A 60 4.95 -12.37 -4.21
CA ALA A 60 3.91 -13.32 -4.60
C ALA A 60 2.57 -13.02 -3.90
N ALA A 61 2.60 -12.75 -2.60
CA ALA A 61 1.42 -12.33 -1.85
C ALA A 61 0.83 -11.00 -2.39
N GLY A 62 1.69 -10.04 -2.71
CA GLY A 62 1.30 -8.78 -3.35
C GLY A 62 0.64 -8.98 -4.72
N ALA A 63 1.17 -9.89 -5.55
CA ALA A 63 0.60 -10.21 -6.86
C ALA A 63 -0.79 -10.87 -6.73
N VAL A 64 -0.94 -11.82 -5.82
CA VAL A 64 -2.25 -12.44 -5.51
C VAL A 64 -3.22 -11.39 -5.00
N GLY A 65 -2.79 -10.52 -4.08
CA GLY A 65 -3.61 -9.40 -3.60
C GLY A 65 -4.03 -8.46 -4.73
N GLY A 66 -3.14 -8.16 -5.67
CA GLY A 66 -3.45 -7.36 -6.87
C GLY A 66 -4.47 -8.02 -7.79
N MET A 67 -4.37 -9.33 -8.02
CA MET A 67 -5.36 -10.09 -8.79
C MET A 67 -6.74 -10.03 -8.13
N LEU A 68 -6.82 -10.30 -6.82
CA LEU A 68 -8.07 -10.25 -6.06
C LEU A 68 -8.66 -8.84 -6.07
N MET A 69 -7.82 -7.82 -5.89
CA MET A 69 -8.26 -6.43 -5.89
C MET A 69 -8.82 -6.02 -7.26
N SER A 70 -8.20 -6.46 -8.36
CA SER A 70 -8.71 -6.21 -9.71
C SER A 70 -10.13 -6.75 -9.90
N THR A 71 -10.37 -8.01 -9.48
CA THR A 71 -11.72 -8.59 -9.50
C THR A 71 -12.69 -7.83 -8.60
N TYR A 72 -12.28 -7.48 -7.38
CA TYR A 72 -13.11 -6.72 -6.44
C TYR A 72 -13.51 -5.36 -6.99
N VAL A 73 -12.60 -4.61 -7.63
CA VAL A 73 -12.91 -3.32 -8.26
C VAL A 73 -14.01 -3.48 -9.31
N GLY A 74 -13.92 -4.50 -10.17
CA GLY A 74 -14.95 -4.80 -11.17
C GLY A 74 -16.31 -5.08 -10.53
N GLN A 75 -16.34 -5.98 -9.54
CA GLN A 75 -17.57 -6.34 -8.82
C GLN A 75 -18.22 -5.16 -8.09
N VAL A 76 -17.42 -4.30 -7.44
CA VAL A 76 -17.92 -3.11 -6.77
C VAL A 76 -18.55 -2.15 -7.77
N LEU A 77 -17.94 -1.97 -8.94
CA LEU A 77 -18.50 -1.09 -9.96
C LEU A 77 -19.82 -1.62 -10.51
N GLU A 78 -19.93 -2.94 -10.75
CA GLU A 78 -21.15 -3.57 -11.24
C GLU A 78 -22.30 -3.54 -10.22
N THR A 79 -21.99 -3.70 -8.93
CA THR A 79 -23.02 -3.83 -7.88
C THR A 79 -23.38 -2.51 -7.20
N VAL A 80 -22.37 -1.69 -6.88
CA VAL A 80 -22.53 -0.42 -6.14
C VAL A 80 -22.60 0.79 -7.09
N GLY A 81 -22.01 0.68 -8.28
CA GLY A 81 -21.95 1.78 -9.25
C GLY A 81 -21.00 2.93 -8.86
N SER A 82 -20.15 2.74 -7.84
CA SER A 82 -19.24 3.76 -7.34
C SER A 82 -17.90 3.19 -6.91
N TYR A 83 -16.81 3.94 -7.17
CA TYR A 83 -15.46 3.61 -6.71
C TYR A 83 -15.21 3.98 -5.23
N ALA A 84 -16.18 4.60 -4.54
CA ALA A 84 -16.00 5.01 -3.15
C ALA A 84 -15.52 3.87 -2.22
N PRO A 85 -16.07 2.64 -2.27
CA PRO A 85 -15.57 1.55 -1.43
C PRO A 85 -14.12 1.15 -1.75
N VAL A 86 -13.72 1.24 -3.03
CA VAL A 86 -12.35 0.96 -3.50
C VAL A 86 -11.38 2.00 -2.94
N PHE A 87 -11.75 3.28 -3.00
CA PHE A 87 -10.93 4.36 -2.45
C PHE A 87 -10.87 4.32 -0.92
N VAL A 88 -11.93 3.88 -0.26
CA VAL A 88 -11.91 3.67 1.19
C VAL A 88 -10.90 2.60 1.59
N TRP A 89 -10.89 1.48 0.87
CA TRP A 89 -9.89 0.44 1.05
C TRP A 89 -8.47 0.97 0.76
N ALA A 90 -8.28 1.64 -0.37
CA ALA A 90 -6.97 2.17 -0.78
C ALA A 90 -6.42 3.20 0.22
N GLY A 91 -7.25 4.08 0.77
CA GLY A 91 -6.84 5.07 1.77
C GLY A 91 -6.50 4.46 3.13
N SER A 92 -7.14 3.36 3.52
CA SER A 92 -6.98 2.75 4.85
C SER A 92 -5.89 1.68 4.91
N ALA A 93 -5.66 0.94 3.82
CA ALA A 93 -4.76 -0.22 3.77
C ALA A 93 -3.33 0.09 4.25
N TYR A 94 -2.78 1.26 3.90
CA TYR A 94 -1.42 1.66 4.32
C TYR A 94 -1.32 1.90 5.83
N LEU A 95 -2.35 2.49 6.43
CA LEU A 95 -2.39 2.72 7.87
C LEU A 95 -2.53 1.40 8.62
N VAL A 96 -3.37 0.49 8.12
CA VAL A 96 -3.51 -0.87 8.67
C VAL A 96 -2.19 -1.62 8.58
N ALA A 97 -1.54 -1.61 7.41
CA ALA A 97 -0.23 -2.24 7.23
C ALA A 97 0.83 -1.63 8.16
N LEU A 98 0.85 -0.29 8.30
CA LEU A 98 1.75 0.40 9.21
C LEU A 98 1.52 0.00 10.67
N ALA A 99 0.26 -0.12 11.10
CA ALA A 99 -0.09 -0.58 12.44
C ALA A 99 0.38 -2.02 12.67
N ILE A 100 0.13 -2.91 11.71
CA ILE A 100 0.59 -4.31 11.75
C ILE A 100 2.11 -4.38 11.86
N ILE A 101 2.85 -3.58 11.08
CA ILE A 101 4.31 -3.50 11.13
C ILE A 101 4.77 -3.07 12.53
N HIS A 102 4.21 -2.01 13.12
CA HIS A 102 4.61 -1.56 14.46
C HIS A 102 4.27 -2.58 15.56
N LEU A 103 3.20 -3.37 15.38
CA LEU A 103 2.82 -4.41 16.32
C LEU A 103 3.76 -5.64 16.24
N LEU A 104 4.16 -6.04 15.03
CA LEU A 104 5.03 -7.20 14.79
C LEU A 104 6.50 -6.87 14.99
N VAL A 105 6.92 -5.66 14.63
CA VAL A 105 8.30 -5.18 14.69
C VAL A 105 8.35 -3.87 15.50
N PRO A 106 8.11 -3.93 16.82
CA PRO A 106 8.06 -2.74 17.67
C PRO A 106 9.43 -2.06 17.83
N ARG A 107 10.51 -2.79 17.58
CA ARG A 107 11.88 -2.25 17.55
C ARG A 107 12.58 -2.79 16.31
N LEU A 108 13.02 -1.88 15.45
CA LEU A 108 13.91 -2.21 14.34
C LEU A 108 15.33 -2.33 14.90
N GLU A 109 15.71 -3.55 15.30
CA GLU A 109 17.11 -3.83 15.66
C GLU A 109 17.96 -3.90 14.39
N VAL A 110 18.80 -2.89 14.19
CA VAL A 110 19.81 -2.90 13.12
C VAL A 110 20.86 -3.93 13.48
N LYS A 111 20.89 -5.05 12.75
CA LYS A 111 21.90 -6.09 12.97
C LYS A 111 23.28 -5.53 12.58
N PRO A 112 24.32 -5.58 13.45
CA PRO A 112 25.66 -5.11 13.08
C PRO A 112 26.15 -5.87 11.85
N ALA A 113 26.78 -5.16 10.92
CA ALA A 113 27.42 -5.79 9.76
C ALA A 113 28.52 -6.74 10.26
N ALA A 114 28.26 -8.04 10.18
CA ALA A 114 29.25 -9.09 10.35
C ALA A 114 30.10 -9.23 9.08
#